data_AF-A0A5D0QGM6-F1
#
_entry.id   AF-A0A5D0QGM6-F1
#
_cell.length_a   1.000
_cell.length_b   1.000
_cell.length_c   1.000
_cell.angle_alpha   90.00
_cell.angle_beta   90.00
_cell.angle_gamma   90.00
#
_symmetry.space_group_name_H-M   'P 1'
#
loop_
_entity.id
_entity.type
_entity.pdbx_description
1 polymer ?
#
loop_
_entity_poly.entity_id
_entity_poly.type
_entity_poly.pdbx_seq_one_letter_code
_entity_poly.pdbx_strand_id
1 'polypeptide(L)'
;MSVVWIVAMAVGAGPWAAGASGAGVGAAGPWAAGASAAGPRAVADVALSCAVATPAARPLVFEPKVGLAPRRVEARGHLELTGCTSPDGTATLLRSGWGSVKASAQASCTSARDVRGSAVITWFGVNGRPVGTSRLRVRADRLVAQRPADTLLTGTVAAGWLAKERVRGGITPATALLGCATRGMAALPGSGRIVFG
;
A
#
# COMPACT_ATOMS: atom_id res chain seq x y z
N MET A 1 23.78 -3.66 -16.71
CA MET A 1 23.94 -4.25 -15.36
C MET A 1 23.09 -5.51 -15.31
N SER A 2 23.72 -6.67 -15.50
CA SER A 2 23.07 -7.98 -15.57
C SER A 2 22.88 -8.54 -14.16
N VAL A 3 21.67 -8.99 -13.83
CA VAL A 3 21.35 -9.66 -12.57
C VAL A 3 21.32 -11.16 -12.82
N VAL A 4 22.26 -11.88 -12.23
CA VAL A 4 22.32 -13.35 -12.20
C VAL A 4 21.54 -13.83 -10.97
N TRP A 5 20.63 -14.78 -11.19
CA TRP A 5 19.90 -15.50 -10.15
C TRP A 5 20.74 -16.64 -9.59
N ILE A 6 20.68 -16.87 -8.27
CA ILE A 6 21.15 -18.11 -7.65
C ILE A 6 19.95 -18.77 -6.95
N VAL A 7 19.63 -19.97 -7.44
CA VAL A 7 18.72 -20.94 -6.83
C VAL A 7 19.53 -21.73 -5.79
N ALA A 8 19.01 -21.86 -4.57
CA ALA A 8 19.55 -22.78 -3.58
C ALA A 8 18.50 -23.88 -3.31
N MET A 9 18.82 -25.10 -3.77
CA MET A 9 18.17 -26.33 -3.32
C MET A 9 18.92 -26.84 -2.09
N ALA A 10 18.20 -27.27 -1.06
CA ALA A 10 18.77 -28.01 0.05
C ALA A 10 18.09 -29.39 0.14
N VAL A 11 18.89 -30.41 -0.13
CA VAL A 11 18.61 -31.83 0.02
C VAL A 11 18.84 -32.20 1.49
N GLY A 12 17.84 -32.82 2.12
CA GLY A 12 17.98 -33.44 3.44
C GLY A 12 17.70 -34.93 3.33
N ALA A 13 18.76 -35.74 3.42
CA ALA A 13 18.71 -37.18 3.57
C ALA A 13 18.86 -37.55 5.05
N GLY A 14 18.14 -38.56 5.53
CA GLY A 14 18.43 -39.22 6.80
C GLY A 14 17.44 -40.35 7.14
N PRO A 15 17.88 -41.48 7.73
CA PRO A 15 17.27 -42.80 7.54
C PRO A 15 16.67 -43.46 8.80
N TRP A 16 15.88 -44.51 8.53
CA TRP A 16 15.63 -45.75 9.28
C TRP A 16 15.34 -45.71 10.80
N ALA A 17 14.14 -46.17 11.15
CA ALA A 17 13.94 -47.15 12.23
C ALA A 17 12.65 -47.95 11.98
N ALA A 18 12.78 -49.28 11.98
CA ALA A 18 11.69 -50.24 12.00
C ALA A 18 11.21 -50.46 13.44
N GLY A 19 9.94 -50.86 13.62
CA GLY A 19 9.55 -51.63 14.81
C GLY A 19 8.12 -51.45 15.31
N ALA A 20 7.47 -52.61 15.43
CA ALA A 20 6.38 -52.96 16.36
C ALA A 20 4.93 -52.63 15.96
N SER A 21 4.29 -53.66 15.41
CA SER A 21 2.87 -53.94 15.45
C SER A 21 2.36 -54.01 16.89
N GLY A 22 1.30 -53.26 17.20
CA GLY A 22 0.55 -53.35 18.45
C GLY A 22 -0.91 -53.04 18.20
N ALA A 23 -1.73 -54.08 18.16
CA ALA A 23 -3.17 -53.99 18.05
C ALA A 23 -3.76 -53.37 19.34
N GLY A 24 -4.54 -52.30 19.17
CA GLY A 24 -5.34 -51.68 20.23
C GLY A 24 -6.70 -51.30 19.67
N VAL A 25 -7.70 -52.12 19.99
CA VAL A 25 -9.12 -51.85 19.74
C VAL A 25 -9.58 -50.81 20.75
N GLY A 26 -10.09 -49.67 20.27
CA GLY A 26 -10.64 -48.61 21.11
C GLY A 26 -11.62 -47.74 20.31
N ALA A 27 -12.90 -47.94 20.56
CA ALA A 27 -14.02 -47.24 19.94
C ALA A 27 -14.09 -45.77 20.38
N ALA A 28 -14.34 -44.84 19.44
CA ALA A 28 -14.96 -43.53 19.71
C ALA A 28 -15.35 -42.80 18.40
N GLY A 29 -16.67 -42.73 18.15
CA GLY A 29 -17.40 -41.59 17.56
C GLY A 29 -17.04 -41.07 16.16
N PRO A 30 -17.97 -41.10 15.18
CA PRO A 30 -17.85 -40.27 13.99
C PRO A 30 -18.21 -38.82 14.36
N TRP A 31 -17.26 -38.10 14.97
CA TRP A 31 -17.28 -36.65 14.88
C TRP A 31 -16.63 -36.29 13.55
N ALA A 32 -17.48 -36.14 12.54
CA ALA A 32 -17.14 -35.48 11.30
C ALA A 32 -16.71 -34.05 11.66
N ALA A 33 -15.41 -33.88 11.91
CA ALA A 33 -14.78 -32.59 11.88
C ALA A 33 -15.00 -32.08 10.46
N GLY A 34 -15.94 -31.14 10.33
CA GLY A 34 -16.12 -30.36 9.12
C GLY A 34 -14.79 -29.70 8.82
N ALA A 35 -14.02 -30.33 7.93
CA ALA A 35 -12.98 -29.67 7.18
C ALA A 35 -13.72 -28.61 6.35
N SER A 36 -13.93 -27.45 6.97
CA SER A 36 -14.28 -26.24 6.26
C SER A 36 -13.11 -26.02 5.31
N ALA A 37 -13.28 -26.47 4.08
CA ALA A 37 -12.43 -26.10 2.98
C ALA A 37 -12.29 -24.59 3.07
N ALA A 38 -11.07 -24.14 3.37
CA ALA A 38 -10.70 -22.75 3.23
C ALA A 38 -10.89 -22.46 1.74
N GLY A 39 -12.10 -22.00 1.39
CA GLY A 39 -12.39 -21.53 0.04
C GLY A 39 -11.34 -20.49 -0.32
N PRO A 40 -10.95 -20.42 -1.60
CA PRO A 40 -10.02 -19.40 -2.05
C PRO A 40 -10.50 -18.05 -1.51
N ARG A 41 -9.70 -17.42 -0.64
CA ARG A 41 -9.94 -16.04 -0.20
C ARG A 41 -10.18 -15.27 -1.48
N ALA A 42 -11.39 -14.71 -1.62
CA ALA A 42 -11.72 -13.80 -2.71
C ALA A 42 -10.53 -12.85 -2.84
N VAL A 43 -9.76 -13.03 -3.91
CA VAL A 43 -8.72 -12.09 -4.27
C VAL A 43 -9.52 -10.82 -4.45
N ALA A 44 -9.36 -9.85 -3.54
CA ALA A 44 -9.99 -8.55 -3.70
C ALA A 44 -9.73 -8.14 -5.15
N ASP A 45 -10.78 -7.75 -5.88
CA ASP A 45 -10.68 -7.38 -7.29
C ASP A 45 -9.76 -6.16 -7.40
N VAL A 46 -8.46 -6.41 -7.46
CA VAL A 46 -7.44 -5.38 -7.56
C VAL A 46 -7.35 -5.03 -9.03
N ALA A 47 -7.92 -3.88 -9.36
CA ALA A 47 -7.84 -3.30 -10.69
C ALA A 47 -6.42 -2.88 -11.05
N LEU A 48 -5.69 -2.30 -10.08
CA LEU A 48 -4.33 -1.83 -10.32
C LEU A 48 -3.50 -1.81 -9.02
N SER A 49 -2.23 -2.18 -9.11
CA SER A 49 -1.24 -2.00 -8.05
C SER A 49 0.00 -1.31 -8.60
N CYS A 50 0.52 -0.30 -7.91
CA CYS A 50 1.74 0.42 -8.30
C CYS A 50 2.66 0.62 -7.09
N ALA A 51 3.97 0.69 -7.34
CA ALA A 51 4.88 1.32 -6.40
C ALA A 51 4.61 2.84 -6.40
N VAL A 52 4.73 3.47 -5.24
CA VAL A 52 4.58 4.93 -5.11
C VAL A 52 5.81 5.50 -4.42
N ALA A 53 6.27 6.66 -4.88
CA ALA A 53 7.38 7.39 -4.27
C ALA A 53 7.11 8.89 -4.29
N THR A 54 7.65 9.59 -3.29
CA THR A 54 7.74 11.05 -3.33
C THR A 54 9.03 11.45 -4.06
N PRO A 55 8.96 12.17 -5.20
CA PRO A 55 10.14 12.59 -5.94
C PRO A 55 11.01 13.54 -5.11
N ALA A 56 12.33 13.33 -5.10
CA ALA A 56 13.26 14.17 -4.33
C ALA A 56 13.21 15.65 -4.74
N ALA A 57 13.03 15.93 -6.03
CA ALA A 57 12.93 17.29 -6.55
C ALA A 57 11.58 17.98 -6.25
N ARG A 58 10.53 17.21 -5.90
CA ARG A 58 9.17 17.72 -5.65
C ARG A 58 8.54 16.98 -4.47
N PRO A 59 9.05 17.21 -3.25
CA PRO A 59 8.57 16.50 -2.08
C PRO A 59 7.11 16.86 -1.76
N LEU A 60 6.46 15.97 -1.03
CA LEU A 60 5.23 16.29 -0.32
C LEU A 60 5.57 17.18 0.86
N VAL A 61 5.16 18.44 0.84
CA VAL A 61 5.41 19.43 1.89
C VAL A 61 4.21 19.57 2.81
N PHE A 62 4.49 19.87 4.08
CA PHE A 62 3.50 20.15 5.11
C PHE A 62 3.59 21.59 5.59
N GLU A 63 2.44 22.24 5.65
CA GLU A 63 2.33 23.62 6.12
C GLU A 63 1.14 23.79 7.08
N PRO A 64 1.39 24.14 8.35
CA PRO A 64 2.69 24.23 9.02
C PRO A 64 3.40 22.88 9.14
N LYS A 65 4.69 22.91 9.51
CA LYS A 65 5.47 21.69 9.78
C LYS A 65 4.75 20.81 10.82
N VAL A 66 4.73 19.51 10.56
CA VAL A 66 4.18 18.52 11.51
C VAL A 66 5.13 18.42 12.71
N GLY A 67 4.60 18.39 13.93
CA GLY A 67 5.37 18.25 15.15
C GLY A 67 4.72 17.27 16.12
N LEU A 68 5.16 17.25 17.38
CA LEU A 68 4.60 16.37 18.41
C LEU A 68 3.15 16.69 18.77
N ALA A 69 2.83 17.98 18.89
CA ALA A 69 1.47 18.43 19.16
C ALA A 69 0.61 18.31 17.90
N PRO A 70 -0.56 17.63 17.97
CA PRO A 70 -1.52 17.59 16.88
C PRO A 70 -1.93 19.00 16.46
N ARG A 71 -1.84 19.28 15.17
CA ARG A 71 -2.25 20.56 14.58
C ARG A 71 -2.86 20.34 13.21
N ARG A 72 -3.68 21.28 12.75
CA ARG A 72 -4.15 21.28 11.36
C ARG A 72 -2.97 21.63 10.45
N VAL A 73 -2.73 20.78 9.46
CA VAL A 73 -1.69 20.96 8.44
C VAL A 73 -2.30 20.77 7.05
N GLU A 74 -1.78 21.52 6.09
CA GLU A 74 -1.97 21.26 4.68
C GLU A 74 -0.79 20.45 4.15
N ALA A 75 -1.08 19.42 3.37
CA ALA A 75 -0.10 18.63 2.64
C ALA A 75 -0.25 18.92 1.14
N ARG A 76 0.85 19.28 0.48
CA ARG A 76 0.87 19.55 -0.97
C ARG A 76 2.11 18.92 -1.57
N GLY A 77 1.99 18.33 -2.75
CA GLY A 77 3.17 17.80 -3.43
C GLY A 77 2.85 16.80 -4.51
N HIS A 78 3.87 16.05 -4.91
CA HIS A 78 3.79 15.17 -6.06
C HIS A 78 4.17 13.76 -5.65
N LEU A 79 3.62 12.80 -6.39
CA LEU A 79 3.86 11.38 -6.23
C LEU A 79 4.17 10.79 -7.59
N GLU A 80 5.15 9.91 -7.63
CA GLU A 80 5.47 9.11 -8.79
C GLU A 80 4.90 7.70 -8.57
N LEU A 81 4.21 7.17 -9.58
CA LEU A 81 3.70 5.81 -9.60
C LEU A 81 4.46 5.03 -10.66
N THR A 82 5.08 3.93 -10.26
CA THR A 82 5.91 3.10 -11.14
C THR A 82 5.56 1.63 -11.01
N GLY A 83 5.89 0.85 -12.04
CA GLY A 83 5.71 -0.60 -12.03
C GLY A 83 4.25 -1.01 -11.82
N CYS A 84 3.32 -0.29 -12.46
CA CYS A 84 1.91 -0.59 -12.31
C CYS A 84 1.53 -1.91 -12.99
N THR A 85 0.79 -2.75 -12.26
CA THR A 85 0.26 -4.02 -12.72
C THR A 85 -1.25 -4.08 -12.48
N SER A 86 -1.99 -4.66 -13.42
CA SER A 86 -3.45 -4.87 -13.33
C SER A 86 -3.71 -6.38 -13.24
N PRO A 87 -3.84 -6.93 -12.02
CA PRO A 87 -4.10 -8.36 -11.81
C PRO A 87 -5.38 -8.87 -12.47
N ASP A 88 -6.43 -8.04 -12.49
CA ASP A 88 -7.74 -8.35 -13.09
C ASP A 88 -7.81 -8.10 -14.60
N GLY A 89 -6.77 -7.50 -15.19
CA GLY A 89 -6.68 -7.17 -16.61
C GLY A 89 -7.41 -5.90 -17.05
N THR A 90 -8.15 -5.22 -16.17
CA THR A 90 -9.01 -4.08 -16.54
C THR A 90 -8.24 -2.79 -16.85
N ALA A 91 -7.00 -2.68 -16.37
CA ALA A 91 -6.18 -1.48 -16.45
C ALA A 91 -4.76 -1.73 -16.99
N THR A 92 -4.61 -2.73 -17.87
CA THR A 92 -3.30 -3.15 -18.44
C THR A 92 -2.55 -2.07 -19.22
N LEU A 93 -3.26 -1.06 -19.73
CA LEU A 93 -2.68 0.09 -20.43
C LEU A 93 -1.94 1.05 -19.49
N LEU A 94 -2.19 1.00 -18.18
CA LEU A 94 -1.62 1.91 -17.19
C LEU A 94 -0.30 1.32 -16.65
N ARG A 95 0.85 1.86 -17.08
CA ARG A 95 2.18 1.35 -16.69
C ARG A 95 2.85 2.16 -15.60
N SER A 96 2.60 3.47 -15.61
CA SER A 96 3.12 4.42 -14.63
C SER A 96 2.16 5.61 -14.51
N GLY A 97 2.40 6.46 -13.52
CA GLY A 97 1.57 7.62 -13.28
C GLY A 97 2.31 8.73 -12.56
N TRP A 98 1.80 9.95 -12.72
CA TRP A 98 2.26 11.12 -12.00
C TRP A 98 1.10 11.76 -11.26
N GLY A 99 1.17 11.80 -9.94
CA GLY A 99 0.13 12.31 -9.05
C GLY A 99 0.47 13.68 -8.49
N SER A 100 -0.46 14.63 -8.54
CA SER A 100 -0.42 15.84 -7.73
C SER A 100 -1.42 15.72 -6.57
N VAL A 101 -0.98 15.94 -5.34
CA VAL A 101 -1.80 15.78 -4.13
C VAL A 101 -1.97 17.12 -3.42
N LYS A 102 -3.19 17.37 -2.95
CA LYS A 102 -3.50 18.42 -1.99
C LYS A 102 -4.44 17.88 -0.94
N ALA A 103 -4.06 17.95 0.33
CA ALA A 103 -4.87 17.48 1.44
C ALA A 103 -4.72 18.39 2.66
N SER A 104 -5.68 18.30 3.57
CA SER A 104 -5.63 18.88 4.91
C SER A 104 -5.90 17.78 5.92
N ALA A 105 -5.21 17.80 7.06
CA ALA A 105 -5.39 16.83 8.13
C ALA A 105 -5.12 17.47 9.49
N GLN A 106 -5.59 16.87 10.57
CA GLN A 106 -4.97 17.07 11.88
C GLN A 106 -3.85 16.03 12.04
N ALA A 107 -2.61 16.49 12.10
CA ALA A 107 -1.44 15.62 12.12
C ALA A 107 -0.48 15.94 13.26
N SER A 108 0.17 14.91 13.76
CA SER A 108 1.36 14.93 14.59
C SER A 108 2.39 13.93 14.06
N CYS A 109 3.57 13.87 14.68
CA CYS A 109 4.58 12.87 14.33
C CYS A 109 4.11 11.42 14.54
N THR A 110 3.08 11.19 15.35
CA THR A 110 2.61 9.84 15.73
C THR A 110 1.21 9.50 15.20
N SER A 111 0.43 10.49 14.77
CA SER A 111 -0.94 10.27 14.34
C SER A 111 -1.44 11.26 13.28
N ALA A 112 -2.45 10.84 12.54
CA ALA A 112 -3.22 11.70 11.64
C ALA A 112 -4.72 11.35 11.72
N ARG A 113 -5.57 12.37 11.62
CA ARG A 113 -7.03 12.25 11.56
C ARG A 113 -7.65 13.38 10.74
N ASP A 114 -8.95 13.27 10.46
CA ASP A 114 -9.72 14.25 9.68
C ASP A 114 -9.09 14.57 8.32
N VAL A 115 -8.56 13.56 7.65
CA VAL A 115 -7.84 13.74 6.39
C VAL A 115 -8.85 13.97 5.28
N ARG A 116 -8.72 15.11 4.61
CA ARG A 116 -9.56 15.50 3.49
C ARG A 116 -8.69 16.06 2.39
N GLY A 117 -8.83 15.55 1.18
CA GLY A 117 -8.04 16.02 0.07
C GLY A 117 -8.49 15.51 -1.27
N SER A 118 -7.68 15.85 -2.25
CA SER A 118 -7.84 15.43 -3.63
C SER A 118 -6.48 15.15 -4.23
N ALA A 119 -6.43 14.17 -5.13
CA ALA A 119 -5.27 13.95 -5.97
C ALA A 119 -5.69 13.83 -7.43
N VAL A 120 -4.81 14.25 -8.32
CA VAL A 120 -4.98 14.06 -9.77
C VAL A 120 -3.81 13.24 -10.25
N ILE A 121 -4.08 12.09 -10.85
CA ILE A 121 -3.07 11.21 -11.43
C ILE A 121 -3.16 11.31 -12.94
N THR A 122 -2.05 11.61 -13.59
CA THR A 122 -1.87 11.45 -15.03
C THR A 122 -1.22 10.11 -15.27
N TRP A 123 -1.83 9.27 -16.10
CA TRP A 123 -1.34 7.93 -16.39
C TRP A 123 -0.54 7.89 -17.67
N PHE A 124 0.45 7.02 -17.70
CA PHE A 124 1.32 6.82 -18.85
C PHE A 124 1.34 5.35 -19.27
N GLY A 125 1.29 5.14 -20.59
CA GLY A 125 1.36 3.82 -21.20
C GLY A 125 2.79 3.29 -21.34
N VAL A 126 2.94 2.14 -22.00
CA VAL A 126 4.25 1.48 -22.23
C VAL A 126 5.23 2.34 -23.03
N ASN A 127 4.72 3.23 -23.87
CA ASN A 127 5.49 4.17 -24.69
C ASN A 127 5.83 5.47 -23.95
N GLY A 128 5.50 5.59 -22.66
CA GLY A 128 5.70 6.80 -21.87
C GLY A 128 4.77 7.96 -22.24
N ARG A 129 3.77 7.74 -23.12
CA ARG A 129 2.80 8.78 -23.49
C ARG A 129 1.63 8.82 -22.50
N PRO A 130 1.05 10.01 -22.26
CA PRO A 130 -0.13 10.12 -21.41
C PRO A 130 -1.31 9.39 -22.06
N VAL A 131 -1.98 8.54 -21.28
CA VAL A 131 -3.15 7.73 -21.72
C VAL A 131 -4.46 8.18 -21.07
N GLY A 132 -4.39 9.04 -20.06
CA GLY A 132 -5.55 9.63 -19.42
C GLY A 132 -5.25 10.12 -18.02
N THR A 133 -6.31 10.52 -17.31
CA THR A 133 -6.20 11.03 -15.94
C THR A 133 -7.24 10.40 -15.02
N SER A 134 -6.92 10.32 -13.73
CA SER A 134 -7.86 9.98 -12.67
C SER A 134 -7.89 11.07 -11.61
N ARG A 135 -9.09 11.39 -11.10
CA ARG A 135 -9.28 12.30 -9.97
C ARG A 135 -9.68 11.49 -8.76
N LEU A 136 -8.88 11.57 -7.71
CA LEU A 136 -9.09 10.88 -6.45
C LEU A 136 -9.65 11.85 -5.42
N ARG A 137 -10.61 11.37 -4.63
CA ARG A 137 -11.02 12.01 -3.38
C ARG A 137 -10.39 11.24 -2.23
N VAL A 138 -9.52 11.93 -1.49
CA VAL A 138 -8.86 11.39 -0.31
C VAL A 138 -9.73 11.72 0.89
N ARG A 139 -10.15 10.69 1.63
CA ARG A 139 -10.89 10.84 2.88
C ARG A 139 -10.49 9.75 3.85
N ALA A 140 -10.02 10.16 5.02
CA ALA A 140 -9.83 9.27 6.15
C ALA A 140 -10.29 9.98 7.42
N ASP A 141 -11.48 9.61 7.88
CA ASP A 141 -12.11 10.21 9.07
C ASP A 141 -11.64 9.55 10.37
N ARG A 142 -11.00 8.38 10.29
CA ARG A 142 -10.52 7.64 11.46
C ARG A 142 -9.08 8.03 11.82
N LEU A 143 -8.81 8.02 13.13
CA LEU A 143 -7.46 8.16 13.66
C LEU A 143 -6.58 7.01 13.16
N VAL A 144 -5.47 7.34 12.52
CA VAL A 144 -4.43 6.36 12.19
C VAL A 144 -3.21 6.62 13.07
N ALA A 145 -2.97 5.67 13.97
CA ALA A 145 -1.79 5.63 14.82
C ALA A 145 -0.68 4.80 14.13
N GLN A 146 0.58 5.13 14.42
CA GLN A 146 1.81 4.46 13.95
C GLN A 146 2.22 4.70 12.50
N ARG A 147 1.29 4.82 11.54
CA ARG A 147 1.61 5.14 10.13
C ARG A 147 0.69 6.21 9.54
N PRO A 148 0.78 7.46 10.04
CA PRO A 148 -0.11 8.54 9.61
C PRO A 148 -0.08 8.80 8.10
N ALA A 149 1.05 8.56 7.44
CA ALA A 149 1.21 8.76 6.00
C ALA A 149 0.33 7.83 5.14
N ASP A 150 -0.09 6.67 5.65
CA ASP A 150 -0.94 5.71 4.91
C ASP A 150 -2.34 6.28 4.64
N THR A 151 -2.80 7.21 5.46
CA THR A 151 -4.09 7.90 5.26
C THR A 151 -4.13 8.78 4.03
N LEU A 152 -2.98 9.30 3.59
CA LEU A 152 -2.91 10.21 2.43
C LEU A 152 -3.23 9.50 1.12
N LEU A 153 -3.06 8.17 1.09
CA LEU A 153 -3.31 7.33 -0.08
C LEU A 153 -4.58 6.48 0.05
N THR A 154 -5.45 6.82 0.99
CA THR A 154 -6.73 6.13 1.18
C THR A 154 -7.88 7.00 0.69
N GLY A 155 -8.74 6.45 -0.17
CA GLY A 155 -9.85 7.20 -0.74
C GLY A 155 -10.61 6.45 -1.82
N THR A 156 -11.16 7.21 -2.76
CA THR A 156 -11.92 6.67 -3.89
C THR A 156 -11.66 7.50 -5.13
N VAL A 157 -11.56 6.86 -6.28
CA VAL A 157 -11.46 7.56 -7.56
C VAL A 157 -12.84 8.14 -7.91
N ALA A 158 -12.91 9.46 -7.97
CA ALA A 158 -14.14 10.18 -8.25
C ALA A 158 -14.45 10.28 -9.76
N ALA A 159 -13.42 10.30 -10.62
CA ALA A 159 -13.60 10.41 -12.07
C ALA A 159 -12.36 9.92 -12.84
N GLY A 160 -12.56 9.55 -14.10
CA GLY A 160 -11.50 9.14 -15.04
C GLY A 160 -11.26 7.63 -15.04
N TRP A 161 -10.03 7.23 -15.37
CA TRP A 161 -9.63 5.82 -15.27
C TRP A 161 -9.83 5.29 -13.85
N LEU A 162 -10.25 4.04 -13.71
CA LEU A 162 -10.49 3.41 -12.40
C LEU A 162 -11.59 4.13 -11.59
N ALA A 163 -12.54 4.83 -12.23
CA ALA A 163 -13.60 5.52 -11.52
C ALA A 163 -14.40 4.56 -10.62
N LYS A 164 -14.72 5.02 -9.41
CA LYS A 164 -15.37 4.27 -8.31
C LYS A 164 -14.48 3.26 -7.61
N GLU A 165 -13.27 2.98 -8.11
CA GLU A 165 -12.33 2.13 -7.41
C GLU A 165 -11.93 2.74 -6.06
N ARG A 166 -11.86 1.88 -5.05
CA ARG A 166 -11.31 2.27 -3.76
C ARG A 166 -9.81 2.31 -3.88
N VAL A 167 -9.21 3.28 -3.22
CA VAL A 167 -7.76 3.46 -3.22
C VAL A 167 -7.27 3.20 -1.81
N ARG A 168 -6.26 2.35 -1.70
CA ARG A 168 -5.55 2.07 -0.45
C ARG A 168 -4.06 2.10 -0.74
N GLY A 169 -3.30 2.76 0.12
CA GLY A 169 -1.86 2.79 -0.04
C GLY A 169 -1.16 3.20 1.23
N GLY A 170 0.16 3.08 1.20
CA GLY A 170 1.03 3.48 2.28
C GLY A 170 2.31 4.10 1.76
N ILE A 171 2.78 5.14 2.43
CA ILE A 171 4.10 5.73 2.21
C ILE A 171 4.86 5.62 3.52
N THR A 172 5.98 4.92 3.50
CA THR A 172 6.87 4.87 4.65
C THR A 172 7.75 6.12 4.62
N PRO A 173 7.69 7.00 5.63
CA PRO A 173 8.58 8.14 5.72
C PRO A 173 10.03 7.65 5.80
N ALA A 174 10.95 8.30 5.07
CA ALA A 174 12.38 8.10 5.29
C ALA A 174 12.85 8.75 6.62
N THR A 175 12.06 9.69 7.15
CA THR A 175 12.38 10.41 8.39
C THR A 175 11.97 9.59 9.62
N ALA A 176 12.92 9.30 10.50
CA ALA A 176 12.66 8.63 11.77
C ALA A 176 11.77 9.48 12.71
N LEU A 177 10.97 8.80 13.56
CA LEU A 177 10.06 9.43 14.51
C LEU A 177 10.78 10.44 15.42
N LEU A 178 11.98 10.09 15.90
CA LEU A 178 12.81 10.97 16.74
C LEU A 178 13.21 12.26 15.99
N GLY A 179 13.46 12.17 14.69
CA GLY A 179 13.75 13.32 13.85
C GLY A 179 12.55 14.26 13.72
N CYS A 180 11.35 13.71 13.58
CA CYS A 180 10.11 14.50 13.58
C CYS A 180 9.86 15.13 14.96
N ALA A 181 10.07 14.38 16.05
CA ALA A 181 9.83 14.85 17.41
C ALA A 181 10.68 16.07 17.78
N THR A 182 11.93 16.09 17.31
CA THR A 182 12.91 17.13 17.66
C THR A 182 12.90 18.33 16.71
N ARG A 183 12.71 18.12 15.41
CA ARG A 183 12.84 19.18 14.38
C ARG A 183 11.54 19.49 13.63
N GLY A 184 10.51 18.70 13.87
CA GLY A 184 9.32 18.66 13.03
C GLY A 184 9.60 18.08 11.65
N MET A 185 8.54 17.91 10.87
CA MET A 185 8.58 17.39 9.51
C MET A 185 7.92 18.41 8.58
N ALA A 186 8.74 19.04 7.74
CA ALA A 186 8.29 19.97 6.69
C ALA A 186 8.01 19.25 5.37
N ALA A 187 8.62 18.09 5.15
CA ALA A 187 8.50 17.33 3.93
C ALA A 187 8.49 15.83 4.23
N LEU A 188 7.78 15.06 3.40
CA LEU A 188 7.67 13.61 3.46
C LEU A 188 8.36 12.96 2.26
N PRO A 189 9.70 12.80 2.29
CA PRO A 189 10.35 11.83 1.44
C PRO A 189 9.90 10.43 1.87
N GLY A 190 9.53 9.60 0.91
CA GLY A 190 9.10 8.24 1.22
C GLY A 190 8.73 7.44 -0.02
N SER A 191 8.56 6.15 0.20
CA SER A 191 8.13 5.20 -0.81
C SER A 191 7.19 4.17 -0.20
N GLY A 192 6.43 3.50 -1.05
CA GLY A 192 5.58 2.40 -0.65
C GLY A 192 4.75 1.87 -1.81
N ARG A 193 3.49 1.55 -1.54
CA ARG A 193 2.59 0.92 -2.51
C ARG A 193 1.20 1.55 -2.47
N ILE A 194 0.57 1.60 -3.63
CA ILE A 194 -0.82 2.00 -3.81
C ILE A 194 -1.57 0.92 -4.60
N VAL A 195 -2.81 0.68 -4.22
CA VAL A 195 -3.70 -0.34 -4.76
C VAL A 195 -5.07 0.29 -5.04
N PHE A 196 -5.66 -0.08 -6.17
CA PHE A 196 -6.98 0.31 -6.62
C PHE A 196 -7.85 -0.96 -6.68
N GLY A 197 -8.94 -1.00 -5.90
CA GLY A 197 -9.83 -2.15 -5.68
C GLY A 197 -10.56 -2.11 -4.33
#